data_AF-Q4S8Z7-F1
#
_entry.id   AF-Q4S8Z7-F1
#
_cell.length_a   1.000
_cell.length_b   1.000
_cell.length_c   1.000
_cell.angle_alpha   90.00
_cell.angle_beta   90.00
_cell.angle_gamma   90.00
#
_symmetry.space_group_name_H-M   'P 1'
#
loop_
_entity.id
_entity.type
_entity.pdbx_description
1 polymer ?
#
loop_
_entity_poly.entity_id
_entity_poly.type
_entity_poly.pdbx_seq_one_letter_code
_entity_poly.pdbx_strand_id
1 'polypeptide(L)'
;MLFLAAVLLFGFASAQKVIQLNYCSTDEHNLRMDCKYALPPESPEPFCKYTNGKRLFDTTDPDEEQHAPFKNRAKVRLFPGNICRLMYKNLPNGRSNFTCNIKYADSSTASKTSVVEKKLPPSLLGLECSVTELQRPAADLNDSWCAAGESLALIVVPKLLHTLKLQP
;
A
#
# COMPACT_ATOMS: atom_id res chain seq x y z
N MET A 1 23.07 51.35 12.40
CA MET A 1 23.11 50.12 13.24
C MET A 1 21.80 49.36 13.06
N LEU A 2 21.56 48.73 11.90
CA LEU A 2 20.26 48.05 11.64
C LEU A 2 20.38 46.97 10.55
N PHE A 3 21.48 46.22 10.53
CA PHE A 3 21.67 45.14 9.56
C PHE A 3 22.55 44.07 10.20
N LEU A 4 21.99 43.07 10.91
CA LEU A 4 22.61 41.75 11.16
C LEU A 4 21.76 40.89 12.13
N ALA A 5 20.46 40.73 11.86
CA ALA A 5 19.63 39.79 12.62
C ALA A 5 18.59 39.04 11.76
N ALA A 6 18.88 38.84 10.48
CA ALA A 6 18.13 37.90 9.64
C ALA A 6 18.78 36.51 9.76
N VAL A 7 18.86 35.97 10.98
CA VAL A 7 19.30 34.58 11.19
C VAL A 7 18.16 33.67 10.75
N LEU A 8 18.24 33.27 9.48
CA LEU A 8 17.75 32.04 8.88
C LEU A 8 16.90 31.13 9.80
N LEU A 9 15.60 31.41 9.87
CA LEU A 9 14.58 30.45 10.29
C LEU A 9 14.35 29.43 9.16
N PHE A 10 15.35 28.63 8.80
CA PHE A 10 15.11 27.41 8.04
C PHE A 10 14.60 26.36 9.01
N GLY A 11 13.30 26.43 9.32
CA GLY A 11 12.60 25.34 9.97
C GLY A 11 12.74 24.10 9.11
N PHE A 12 13.37 23.05 9.64
CA PHE A 12 13.38 21.74 9.01
C PHE A 12 11.93 21.26 8.92
N ALA A 13 11.35 21.32 7.72
CA ALA A 13 10.05 20.73 7.47
C ALA A 13 10.19 19.20 7.63
N SER A 14 9.73 18.66 8.77
CA SER A 14 9.63 17.21 8.95
C SER A 14 8.67 16.65 7.90
N ALA A 15 9.22 15.96 6.90
CA ALA A 15 8.47 15.53 5.72
C ALA A 15 7.86 14.12 5.87
N GLN A 16 7.37 13.77 7.06
CA GLN A 16 6.63 12.52 7.26
C GLN A 16 5.29 12.57 6.52
N LYS A 17 5.00 11.55 5.71
CA LYS A 17 3.70 11.44 5.03
C LYS A 17 3.34 10.00 4.66
N VAL A 18 2.03 9.74 4.58
CA VAL A 18 1.50 8.56 3.90
C VAL A 18 1.26 8.91 2.43
N ILE A 19 2.03 8.31 1.53
CA ILE A 19 2.01 8.59 0.10
C ILE A 19 0.78 7.94 -0.54
N GLN A 20 0.62 6.63 -0.34
CA GLN A 20 -0.41 5.82 -1.00
C GLN A 20 -1.06 4.86 -0.01
N LEU A 21 -2.32 4.54 -0.27
CA LEU A 21 -3.05 3.52 0.46
C LEU A 21 -3.82 2.70 -0.57
N ASN A 22 -3.24 1.57 -0.96
CA ASN A 22 -3.77 0.70 -1.99
C ASN A 22 -4.36 -0.54 -1.34
N TYR A 23 -5.39 -1.12 -1.94
CA TYR A 23 -5.99 -2.35 -1.46
C TYR A 23 -6.36 -3.27 -2.61
N CYS A 24 -6.33 -4.56 -2.32
CA CYS A 24 -6.71 -5.62 -3.24
C CYS A 24 -7.28 -6.81 -2.47
N SER A 25 -8.14 -7.57 -3.12
CA SER A 25 -8.68 -8.82 -2.61
C SER A 25 -7.65 -9.92 -2.85
N THR A 26 -7.33 -10.68 -1.79
CA THR A 26 -6.45 -11.87 -1.91
C THR A 26 -7.27 -13.13 -2.17
N ASP A 27 -8.51 -13.13 -1.71
CA ASP A 27 -9.57 -14.08 -2.03
C ASP A 27 -10.93 -13.40 -1.75
N GLU A 28 -12.04 -14.11 -1.96
CA GLU A 28 -13.41 -13.58 -1.83
C GLU A 28 -13.69 -12.86 -0.49
N HIS A 29 -12.99 -13.21 0.58
CA HIS A 29 -13.23 -12.69 1.93
C HIS A 29 -12.05 -11.98 2.55
N ASN A 30 -10.87 -12.03 1.96
CA ASN A 30 -9.66 -11.50 2.54
C ASN A 30 -9.14 -10.30 1.73
N LEU A 31 -8.71 -9.28 2.48
CA LEU A 31 -8.27 -8.01 1.97
C LEU A 31 -6.80 -7.81 2.34
N ARG A 32 -6.01 -7.39 1.36
CA ARG A 32 -4.69 -6.82 1.55
C ARG A 32 -4.77 -5.32 1.38
N MET A 33 -4.17 -4.58 2.30
CA MET A 33 -4.01 -3.14 2.18
C MET A 33 -2.55 -2.76 2.41
N ASP A 34 -1.97 -2.04 1.45
CA ASP A 34 -0.59 -1.59 1.46
C ASP A 34 -0.56 -0.05 1.60
N CYS A 35 -0.03 0.42 2.72
CA CYS A 35 0.20 1.82 3.04
C CYS A 35 1.66 2.16 2.76
N LYS A 36 1.92 2.90 1.68
CA LYS A 36 3.26 3.39 1.34
C LYS A 36 3.50 4.73 2.03
N TYR A 37 4.60 4.84 2.75
CA TYR A 37 4.94 6.05 3.51
C TYR A 37 6.33 6.57 3.16
N ALA A 38 6.60 7.81 3.56
CA ALA A 38 7.93 8.41 3.54
C ALA A 38 8.23 8.99 4.91
N LEU A 39 9.46 8.76 5.36
CA LEU A 39 10.05 9.33 6.57
C LEU A 39 11.24 10.21 6.16
N PRO A 40 11.63 11.19 6.98
CA PRO A 40 12.92 11.86 6.81
C PRO A 40 14.09 10.86 6.77
N PRO A 41 15.19 11.20 6.08
CA PRO A 41 16.42 10.42 6.16
C PRO A 41 16.83 10.15 7.61
N GLU A 42 17.41 8.98 7.90
CA GLU A 42 17.90 8.59 9.23
C GLU A 42 16.81 8.43 10.32
N SER A 43 15.53 8.46 9.95
CA SER A 43 14.46 8.15 10.91
C SER A 43 14.56 6.71 11.41
N PRO A 44 14.29 6.44 12.71
CA PRO A 44 14.16 5.08 13.22
C PRO A 44 12.97 4.36 12.56
N GLU A 45 12.90 3.03 12.77
CA GLU A 45 11.75 2.24 12.31
C GLU A 45 10.44 2.80 12.88
N PRO A 46 9.43 3.08 12.04
CA PRO A 46 8.19 3.66 12.51
C PRO A 46 7.29 2.59 13.15
N PHE A 47 6.40 3.02 14.01
CA PHE A 47 5.20 2.26 14.33
C PHE A 47 4.12 2.50 13.27
N CYS A 48 3.45 1.42 12.89
CA CYS A 48 2.32 1.46 11.99
C CYS A 48 1.10 0.82 12.66
N LYS A 49 -0.06 1.48 12.53
CA LYS A 49 -1.33 0.90 12.94
C LYS A 49 -2.48 1.18 12.00
N TYR A 50 -3.39 0.22 11.93
CA TYR A 50 -4.62 0.34 11.17
C TYR A 50 -5.83 0.46 12.08
N THR A 51 -6.69 1.43 11.81
CA THR A 51 -7.87 1.69 12.62
C THR A 51 -9.13 1.89 11.77
N ASN A 52 -10.29 1.73 12.42
CA ASN A 52 -11.57 2.22 11.94
C ASN A 52 -12.21 3.06 13.05
N GLY A 53 -12.05 4.39 12.95
CA GLY A 53 -12.37 5.30 14.05
C GLY A 53 -11.54 4.95 15.29
N LYS A 54 -12.23 4.61 16.39
CA LYS A 54 -11.59 4.22 17.67
C LYS A 54 -11.18 2.74 17.73
N ARG A 55 -11.56 1.93 16.75
CA ARG A 55 -11.29 0.49 16.75
C ARG A 55 -9.92 0.23 16.14
N LEU A 56 -8.98 -0.25 16.96
CA LEU A 56 -7.67 -0.71 16.49
C LEU A 56 -7.82 -2.07 15.83
N PHE A 57 -7.51 -2.16 14.54
CA PHE A 57 -7.45 -3.43 13.84
C PHE A 57 -6.20 -4.18 14.23
N ASP A 58 -5.02 -3.58 14.07
CA ASP A 58 -3.74 -4.11 14.56
C ASP A 58 -2.66 -3.01 14.52
N THR A 59 -1.54 -3.26 15.18
CA THR A 59 -0.40 -2.33 15.32
C THR A 59 0.94 -3.07 15.34
N THR A 60 2.02 -2.41 14.93
CA THR A 60 3.40 -2.89 15.14
C THR A 60 4.03 -2.35 16.42
N ASP A 61 3.34 -1.45 17.12
CA ASP A 61 3.75 -0.96 18.44
C ASP A 61 3.53 -2.06 19.49
N PRO A 62 4.58 -2.57 20.16
CA PRO A 62 4.44 -3.64 21.15
C PRO A 62 3.68 -3.20 22.41
N ASP A 63 3.59 -1.88 22.67
CA ASP A 63 2.97 -1.34 23.88
C ASP A 63 1.46 -1.08 23.71
N GLU A 64 0.93 -1.16 22.48
CA GLU A 64 -0.48 -0.91 22.18
C GLU A 64 -1.25 -2.22 21.97
N GLU A 65 -2.28 -2.48 22.79
CA GLU A 65 -3.02 -3.73 22.71
C GLU A 65 -4.03 -3.75 21.54
N GLN A 66 -3.89 -4.76 20.68
CA GLN A 66 -4.85 -5.07 19.62
C GLN A 66 -6.25 -5.41 20.21
N HIS A 67 -7.30 -4.77 19.68
CA HIS A 67 -8.67 -5.02 20.11
C HIS A 67 -9.08 -6.49 19.80
N ALA A 68 -9.55 -7.21 20.82
CA ALA A 68 -9.83 -8.65 20.80
C ALA A 68 -10.56 -9.21 19.55
N PRO A 69 -11.64 -8.59 19.01
CA PRO A 69 -12.34 -9.10 17.83
C PRO A 69 -11.48 -9.17 16.57
N PHE A 70 -10.38 -8.41 16.51
CA PHE A 70 -9.49 -8.35 15.35
C PHE A 70 -8.23 -9.19 15.51
N LYS A 71 -7.90 -9.72 16.71
CA LYS A 71 -6.67 -10.50 16.97
C LYS A 71 -6.43 -11.64 15.98
N ASN A 72 -7.50 -12.32 15.57
CA ASN A 72 -7.44 -13.45 14.65
C ASN A 72 -7.72 -13.09 13.18
N ARG A 73 -8.01 -11.82 12.91
CA ARG A 73 -8.52 -11.37 11.61
C ARG A 73 -7.68 -10.27 10.98
N ALA A 74 -7.05 -9.41 11.75
CA ALA A 74 -6.20 -8.33 11.27
C ALA A 74 -4.76 -8.60 11.68
N LYS A 75 -3.83 -8.50 10.72
CA LYS A 75 -2.39 -8.51 11.00
C LYS A 75 -1.68 -7.40 10.25
N VAL A 76 -0.93 -6.58 10.97
CA VAL A 76 -0.12 -5.49 10.43
C VAL A 76 1.35 -5.84 10.53
N ARG A 77 2.10 -5.60 9.46
CA ARG A 77 3.55 -5.79 9.41
C ARG A 77 4.20 -4.72 8.55
N LEU A 78 5.44 -4.39 8.88
CA LEU A 78 6.30 -3.55 8.06
C LEU A 78 7.03 -4.41 7.02
N PHE A 79 7.18 -3.87 5.82
CA PHE A 79 7.88 -4.48 4.71
C PHE A 79 8.93 -3.51 4.17
N PRO A 80 10.04 -4.01 3.60
CA PRO A 80 11.03 -3.19 2.91
C PRO A 80 10.39 -2.27 1.85
N GLY A 81 10.99 -1.09 1.65
CA GLY A 81 10.45 -0.08 0.72
C GLY A 81 9.38 0.84 1.33
N ASN A 82 9.36 0.98 2.65
CA ASN A 82 8.44 1.83 3.40
C ASN A 82 6.97 1.48 3.15
N ILE A 83 6.65 0.20 3.29
CA ILE A 83 5.31 -0.32 3.12
C ILE A 83 4.84 -0.91 4.44
N CYS A 84 3.75 -0.35 4.98
CA CYS A 84 3.01 -0.99 6.05
C CYS A 84 1.84 -1.76 5.45
N ARG A 85 1.73 -3.06 5.73
CA ARG A 85 0.73 -3.94 5.15
C ARG A 85 -0.22 -4.46 6.21
N LEU A 86 -1.52 -4.29 5.96
CA LEU A 86 -2.60 -4.96 6.69
C LEU A 86 -3.10 -6.16 5.89
N MET A 87 -3.13 -7.32 6.54
CA MET A 87 -3.89 -8.50 6.15
C MET A 87 -5.18 -8.55 6.96
N TYR A 88 -6.33 -8.48 6.29
CA TYR A 88 -7.64 -8.49 6.96
C TYR A 88 -8.50 -9.66 6.46
N LYS A 89 -8.87 -10.55 7.38
CA LYS A 89 -9.65 -11.75 7.09
C LYS A 89 -11.14 -11.55 7.34
N ASN A 90 -11.94 -12.26 6.55
CA ASN A 90 -13.40 -12.31 6.67
C ASN A 90 -14.08 -10.95 6.53
N LEU A 91 -13.59 -10.07 5.64
CA LEU A 91 -14.12 -8.73 5.41
C LEU A 91 -15.66 -8.76 5.37
N PRO A 92 -16.35 -8.02 6.27
CA PRO A 92 -17.80 -8.03 6.32
C PRO A 92 -18.37 -7.39 5.05
N ASN A 93 -19.58 -7.80 4.68
CA ASN A 93 -20.30 -7.18 3.58
C ASN A 93 -20.62 -5.72 3.91
N GLY A 94 -20.65 -4.88 2.87
CA GLY A 94 -20.88 -3.45 2.99
C GLY A 94 -19.61 -2.63 3.10
N ARG A 95 -19.74 -1.41 3.65
CA ARG A 95 -18.70 -0.38 3.66
C ARG A 95 -17.87 -0.43 4.93
N SER A 96 -16.55 -0.46 4.80
CA SER A 96 -15.59 -0.44 5.90
C SER A 96 -14.51 0.62 5.66
N ASN A 97 -14.20 1.40 6.70
CA ASN A 97 -13.13 2.40 6.66
C ASN A 97 -11.84 1.80 7.21
N PHE A 98 -10.74 2.05 6.52
CA PHE A 98 -9.41 1.64 6.93
C PHE A 98 -8.49 2.86 6.95
N THR A 99 -8.01 3.23 8.13
CA THR A 99 -7.06 4.31 8.32
C THR A 99 -5.70 3.74 8.65
N CYS A 100 -4.72 3.97 7.79
CA CYS A 100 -3.30 3.73 8.09
C CYS A 100 -2.76 4.93 8.87
N ASN A 101 -2.02 4.66 9.93
CA ASN A 101 -1.35 5.66 10.77
C ASN A 101 0.11 5.26 10.90
N ILE A 102 1.02 6.18 10.59
CA ILE A 102 2.47 6.02 10.71
C ILE A 102 2.96 7.03 11.74
N LYS A 103 3.82 6.61 12.67
CA LYS A 103 4.50 7.47 13.64
C LYS A 103 5.91 6.93 13.86
N TYR A 104 6.92 7.79 13.96
CA TYR A 104 8.28 7.38 14.34
C TYR A 104 8.77 8.26 15.48
N ALA A 105 9.43 7.67 16.49
CA ALA A 105 9.84 8.39 17.69
C ALA A 105 8.69 9.29 18.24
N ASP A 106 8.99 10.56 18.53
CA ASP A 106 8.03 11.56 19.01
C ASP A 106 7.43 12.42 17.88
N SER A 107 7.44 11.91 16.64
CA SER A 107 6.86 12.61 15.50
C SER A 107 5.33 12.74 15.61
N SER A 108 4.76 13.65 14.83
CA SER A 108 3.32 13.68 14.60
C SER A 108 2.88 12.47 13.77
N THR A 109 1.66 12.00 14.01
CA THR A 109 1.11 10.88 13.24
C THR A 109 0.73 11.32 11.83
N ALA A 110 1.25 10.63 10.82
CA ALA A 110 0.80 10.78 9.44
C ALA A 110 -0.25 9.70 9.12
N SER A 111 -1.41 10.11 8.59
CA SER A 111 -2.52 9.19 8.37
C SER A 111 -3.12 9.31 6.97
N LYS A 112 -3.67 8.21 6.47
CA LYS A 112 -4.49 8.18 5.25
C LYS A 112 -5.61 7.16 5.43
N THR A 113 -6.81 7.51 4.97
CA THR A 113 -7.99 6.66 5.07
C THR A 113 -8.43 6.23 3.69
N SER A 114 -8.82 4.96 3.55
CA SER A 114 -9.50 4.43 2.38
C SER A 114 -10.80 3.75 2.80
N VAL A 115 -11.79 3.83 1.94
CA VAL A 115 -13.10 3.20 2.12
C VAL A 115 -13.18 2.00 1.19
N VAL A 116 -13.44 0.84 1.76
CA VAL A 116 -13.57 -0.43 1.03
C VAL A 116 -15.01 -0.88 1.12
N GLU A 117 -15.64 -1.13 -0.02
CA GLU A 117 -17.00 -1.62 -0.10
C GLU A 117 -17.01 -3.05 -0.65
N LYS A 118 -17.38 -4.01 0.19
CA LYS A 118 -17.58 -5.38 -0.23
C LYS A 118 -19.01 -5.56 -0.72
N LYS A 119 -19.17 -5.80 -2.03
CA LYS A 119 -20.45 -6.19 -2.64
C LYS A 119 -20.64 -7.71 -2.50
N LEU A 120 -21.88 -8.16 -2.27
CA LEU A 120 -22.23 -9.59 -2.40
C LEU A 120 -22.09 -10.03 -3.88
N PRO A 121 -21.72 -11.30 -4.18
CA PRO A 121 -21.48 -11.75 -5.55
C PRO A 121 -22.79 -11.79 -6.38
N PRO A 122 -22.71 -11.65 -7.74
CA PRO A 122 -21.76 -12.38 -8.58
C PRO A 122 -20.80 -11.53 -9.40
N SER A 123 -19.55 -12.00 -9.45
CA SER A 123 -18.51 -11.74 -10.47
C SER A 123 -18.07 -10.30 -10.72
N LEU A 124 -16.74 -10.09 -10.73
CA LEU A 124 -16.00 -8.86 -11.07
C LEU A 124 -15.67 -7.91 -9.90
N LEU A 125 -14.94 -8.41 -8.90
CA LEU A 125 -13.93 -7.56 -8.26
C LEU A 125 -12.65 -7.68 -9.08
N GLY A 126 -12.44 -6.79 -10.04
CA GLY A 126 -11.18 -6.64 -10.78
C GLY A 126 -10.04 -6.08 -9.93
N LEU A 127 -9.93 -6.50 -8.67
CA LEU A 127 -8.93 -6.08 -7.69
C LEU A 127 -8.21 -7.30 -7.11
N GLU A 128 -8.03 -8.36 -7.89
CA GLU A 128 -7.15 -9.46 -7.48
C GLU A 128 -5.73 -8.91 -7.29
N CYS A 129 -5.10 -9.26 -6.16
CA CYS A 129 -3.73 -8.88 -5.91
C CYS A 129 -2.79 -9.57 -6.91
N SER A 130 -2.57 -9.00 -8.11
CA SER A 130 -1.48 -9.44 -8.97
C SER A 130 -0.17 -9.19 -8.23
N VAL A 131 0.47 -10.28 -7.79
CA VAL A 131 1.85 -10.24 -7.33
C VAL A 131 2.66 -9.77 -8.53
N THR A 132 3.31 -8.61 -8.43
CA THR A 132 4.17 -7.99 -9.45
C THR A 132 3.47 -7.01 -10.40
N GLU A 133 3.16 -5.81 -9.92
CA GLU A 133 3.62 -4.59 -10.60
C GLU A 133 3.47 -3.40 -9.65
N LEU A 134 4.53 -2.62 -9.51
CA LEU A 134 4.50 -1.31 -8.90
C LEU A 134 3.79 -0.35 -9.89
N GLN A 135 2.52 -0.61 -10.23
CA GLN A 135 1.81 0.14 -11.26
C GLN A 135 1.23 1.43 -10.68
N ARG A 136 2.05 2.46 -10.84
CA ARG A 136 1.82 3.89 -11.10
C ARG A 136 0.74 4.66 -10.28
N PRO A 137 1.12 5.84 -9.75
CA PRO A 137 0.19 6.80 -9.17
C PRO A 137 -0.83 7.27 -10.22
N ALA A 138 -2.01 7.68 -9.76
CA ALA A 138 -2.97 8.43 -10.55
C ALA A 138 -2.23 9.59 -11.25
N ALA A 139 -2.11 9.49 -12.57
CA ALA A 139 -1.61 10.55 -13.40
C ALA A 139 -2.62 11.69 -13.35
N ASP A 140 -2.06 12.88 -13.19
CA ASP A 140 -2.71 14.17 -13.42
C ASP A 140 -3.38 14.19 -14.79
N LEU A 141 -4.54 14.83 -14.87
CA LEU A 141 -5.25 15.09 -16.11
C LEU A 141 -4.38 15.96 -17.02
N ASN A 142 -3.90 15.44 -18.15
CA ASN A 142 -4.06 16.14 -19.42
C ASN A 142 -3.84 15.25 -20.66
N ASP A 143 -4.81 15.34 -21.57
CA ASP A 143 -4.78 15.15 -23.02
C ASP A 143 -4.34 13.82 -23.68
N SER A 144 -5.34 13.24 -24.35
CA SER A 144 -5.27 12.85 -25.78
C SER A 144 -4.41 11.63 -26.16
N TRP A 145 -5.05 10.45 -26.17
CA TRP A 145 -5.41 9.75 -27.42
C TRP A 145 -5.99 8.37 -27.13
N CYS A 146 -7.29 8.21 -27.39
CA CYS A 146 -7.86 6.92 -27.75
C CYS A 146 -7.65 6.74 -29.26
N ALA A 147 -6.84 5.77 -29.66
CA ALA A 147 -6.88 5.24 -31.01
C ALA A 147 -6.46 3.76 -31.01
N ALA A 148 -7.45 2.93 -31.33
CA ALA A 148 -7.40 1.71 -32.12
C ALA A 148 -6.24 0.69 -31.94
N GLY A 149 -6.64 -0.57 -31.74
CA GLY A 149 -6.37 -1.58 -32.76
C GLY A 149 -5.26 -2.59 -32.48
N GLU A 150 -5.68 -3.86 -32.58
CA GLU A 150 -4.92 -5.05 -32.98
C GLU A 150 -3.96 -5.73 -31.99
N SER A 151 -4.45 -6.89 -31.52
CA SER A 151 -3.86 -8.23 -31.75
C SER A 151 -2.33 -8.32 -31.86
N LEU A 152 -1.69 -9.04 -30.93
CA LEU A 152 -1.17 -10.39 -31.21
C LEU A 152 -0.54 -10.99 -29.95
N ALA A 153 -0.93 -12.24 -29.70
CA ALA A 153 -0.31 -13.12 -28.73
C ALA A 153 1.15 -13.40 -29.10
N LEU A 154 2.02 -13.55 -28.09
CA LEU A 154 3.22 -14.40 -28.20
C LEU A 154 3.58 -14.92 -26.81
N ILE A 155 3.07 -16.13 -26.55
CA ILE A 155 3.66 -17.06 -25.58
C ILE A 155 4.99 -17.51 -26.18
N VAL A 156 6.09 -17.33 -25.45
CA VAL A 156 7.33 -18.07 -25.73
C VAL A 156 7.83 -18.69 -24.43
N VAL A 157 7.58 -19.99 -24.29
CA VAL A 157 8.34 -20.90 -23.43
C VAL A 157 9.52 -21.41 -24.26
N PRO A 158 10.77 -21.36 -23.78
CA PRO A 158 11.84 -22.15 -24.37
C PRO A 158 12.15 -23.35 -23.47
N LYS A 159 11.82 -24.55 -23.95
CA LYS A 159 12.35 -25.82 -23.44
C LYS A 159 12.88 -26.65 -24.60
N LEU A 160 14.14 -27.06 -24.44
CA LEU A 160 14.89 -28.11 -25.16
C LEU A 160 15.30 -27.82 -26.62
N LEU A 161 16.61 -27.65 -26.81
CA LEU A 161 17.31 -27.87 -28.07
C LEU A 161 18.27 -29.05 -27.88
N HIS A 162 17.98 -30.17 -28.53
CA HIS A 162 18.93 -31.27 -28.73
C HIS A 162 18.84 -31.72 -30.20
N THR A 163 19.97 -32.21 -30.69
CA THR A 163 20.21 -32.92 -31.97
C THR A 163 20.34 -32.09 -33.25
N LEU A 164 21.60 -31.79 -33.56
CA LEU A 164 22.14 -31.42 -34.88
C LEU A 164 22.20 -32.64 -35.80
N LYS A 165 21.87 -32.39 -37.07
CA LYS A 165 21.70 -33.30 -38.21
C LYS A 165 23.00 -33.97 -38.69
N LEU A 166 22.79 -35.17 -39.26
CA LEU A 166 23.66 -35.91 -40.17
C LEU A 166 23.61 -35.37 -41.62
N GLN A 167 24.81 -35.27 -42.22
CA GLN A 167 25.18 -35.56 -43.62
C GLN A 167 24.62 -34.69 -44.76
N PRO A 168 25.21 -34.69 -45.98
CA PRO A 168 25.66 -35.84 -46.79
C PRO A 168 27.10 -36.32 -46.59
#